data_AF-A0A5B9R9E4-F1
#
_entry.id   AF-A0A5B9R9E4-F1
#
_cell.length_a   1.000
_cell.length_b   1.000
_cell.length_c   1.000
_cell.angle_alpha   90.00
_cell.angle_beta   90.00
_cell.angle_gamma   90.00
#
_symmetry.space_group_name_H-M   'P 1'
#
loop_
_entity.id
_entity.type
_entity.pdbx_description
1 polymer ?
#
loop_
_entity_poly.entity_id
_entity_poly.type
_entity_poly.pdbx_seq_one_letter_code
_entity_poly.pdbx_strand_id
1 'polypeptide(L)'
;MKYKMENLMNYKIYFSKYNSNLRDFTVTRNNDKLYPWQVTGLTDGEGSFAYSLVKPKLDSNKHSTKIKFNLEFKITQKSHSEGILFELKDYFGCGSNGLHKTKNGLELLIQIKNNMNSKCDVDDNSNI
;
A
#
# COMPACT_ATOMS: atom_id res chain seq x y z
N MET A 1 -24.04 -38.55 26.17
CA MET A 1 -23.81 -38.33 24.72
C MET A 1 -22.33 -38.02 24.51
N LYS A 2 -21.54 -39.00 24.04
CA LYS A 2 -20.10 -38.81 23.76
C LYS A 2 -19.94 -38.53 22.27
N TYR A 3 -19.49 -37.34 21.90
CA TYR A 3 -19.13 -37.05 20.52
C TYR A 3 -17.86 -37.83 20.16
N LYS A 4 -17.93 -38.56 19.05
CA LYS A 4 -16.84 -39.38 18.49
C LYS A 4 -15.82 -38.45 17.83
N MET A 5 -14.70 -38.22 18.49
CA MET A 5 -13.58 -37.35 18.06
C MET A 5 -12.71 -37.99 16.97
N GLU A 6 -13.31 -38.70 16.02
CA GLU A 6 -12.55 -39.45 15.00
C GLU A 6 -12.57 -38.79 13.61
N ASN A 7 -13.05 -37.56 13.48
CA ASN A 7 -13.17 -36.90 12.18
C ASN A 7 -12.57 -35.49 12.08
N LEU A 8 -11.55 -35.19 12.90
CA LEU A 8 -10.79 -33.94 12.83
C LEU A 8 -9.34 -34.10 12.35
N MET A 9 -8.90 -35.31 12.00
CA MET A 9 -7.54 -35.60 11.53
C MET A 9 -7.37 -35.60 10.00
N ASN A 10 -8.34 -35.04 9.26
CA ASN A 10 -8.26 -34.88 7.80
C ASN A 10 -8.18 -33.42 7.34
N TYR A 11 -7.90 -32.46 8.23
CA TYR A 11 -7.26 -31.23 7.79
C TYR A 11 -5.77 -31.52 7.63
N LYS A 12 -5.45 -32.23 6.55
CA LYS A 12 -4.09 -32.34 6.03
C LYS A 12 -3.71 -30.90 5.67
N ILE A 13 -3.10 -30.19 6.62
CA ILE A 13 -2.56 -28.87 6.40
C ILE A 13 -1.67 -29.02 5.17
N TYR A 14 -2.11 -28.45 4.04
CA TYR A 14 -1.31 -28.35 2.84
C TYR A 14 -0.19 -27.34 3.13
N PHE A 15 0.77 -27.71 3.98
CA PHE A 15 2.10 -27.16 3.85
C PHE A 15 2.68 -27.78 2.58
N SER A 16 2.40 -27.10 1.46
CA SER A 16 3.22 -27.23 0.27
C SER A 16 4.67 -27.18 0.72
N LYS A 17 5.43 -28.20 0.31
CA LYS A 17 6.87 -28.32 0.52
C LYS A 17 7.49 -27.02 0.00
N TYR A 18 7.80 -26.09 0.90
CA TYR A 18 8.44 -24.82 0.56
C TYR A 18 9.81 -25.18 -0.01
N ASN A 19 9.92 -25.15 -1.33
CA ASN A 19 11.16 -25.39 -2.03
C ASN A 19 12.08 -24.23 -1.64
N SER A 20 13.15 -24.51 -0.90
CA SER A 20 14.06 -23.53 -0.30
C SER A 20 14.98 -22.86 -1.34
N ASN A 21 14.44 -22.47 -2.48
CA ASN A 21 15.03 -21.39 -3.26
C ASN A 21 14.67 -20.12 -2.51
N LEU A 22 15.64 -19.60 -1.74
CA LEU A 22 15.49 -18.35 -1.01
C LEU A 22 15.01 -17.28 -1.99
N ARG A 23 13.72 -16.94 -1.92
CA ARG A 23 13.16 -15.87 -2.75
C ARG A 23 13.86 -14.59 -2.34
N ASP A 24 14.41 -13.91 -3.33
CA ASP A 24 14.86 -12.54 -3.13
C ASP A 24 13.62 -11.64 -3.02
N PHE A 25 13.41 -11.07 -1.83
CA PHE A 25 12.28 -10.17 -1.56
C PHE A 25 12.61 -8.72 -1.93
N THR A 26 13.85 -8.43 -2.35
CA THR A 26 14.23 -7.11 -2.86
C THR A 26 13.73 -6.87 -4.28
N VAL A 27 13.44 -7.95 -5.02
CA VAL A 27 12.92 -7.89 -6.39
C VAL A 27 11.42 -8.15 -6.44
N THR A 28 10.76 -7.57 -7.45
CA THR A 28 9.35 -7.84 -7.75
C THR A 28 9.15 -9.28 -8.23
N ARG A 29 7.96 -9.84 -8.00
CA ARG A 29 7.58 -11.13 -8.57
C ARG A 29 7.44 -11.03 -10.07
N ASN A 30 8.07 -11.97 -10.80
CA ASN A 30 7.91 -12.09 -12.23
C ASN A 30 6.45 -12.44 -12.58
N ASN A 31 5.77 -11.55 -13.32
CA ASN A 31 4.45 -11.73 -13.96
C ASN A 31 3.22 -11.97 -13.06
N ASP A 32 3.35 -11.95 -11.74
CA ASP A 32 2.20 -12.09 -10.83
C ASP A 32 1.77 -10.73 -10.28
N LYS A 33 0.60 -10.25 -10.73
CA LYS A 33 -0.06 -9.10 -10.09
C LYS A 33 -0.45 -9.46 -8.66
N LEU A 34 -0.38 -8.49 -7.75
CA LEU A 34 -0.92 -8.63 -6.41
C LEU A 34 -2.42 -8.90 -6.46
N TYR A 35 -2.87 -9.93 -5.75
CA TYR A 35 -4.30 -10.15 -5.57
C TYR A 35 -4.87 -9.14 -4.57
N PRO A 36 -6.12 -8.66 -4.76
CA PRO A 36 -6.71 -7.66 -3.87
C PRO A 36 -6.69 -8.03 -2.39
N TRP A 37 -6.97 -9.29 -2.04
CA TRP A 37 -6.95 -9.75 -0.64
C TRP A 37 -5.53 -9.76 -0.03
N GLN A 38 -4.48 -9.92 -0.85
CA GLN A 38 -3.10 -9.78 -0.39
C GLN A 38 -2.79 -8.33 -0.04
N VAL A 39 -3.26 -7.39 -0.87
CA VAL A 39 -3.12 -5.95 -0.62
C VAL A 39 -3.89 -5.55 0.63
N THR A 40 -5.10 -6.06 0.83
CA THR A 40 -5.88 -5.83 2.06
C THR A 40 -5.13 -6.35 3.28
N GLY A 41 -4.64 -7.59 3.28
CA GLY A 41 -3.90 -8.15 4.42
C GLY A 41 -2.59 -7.41 4.72
N LEU A 42 -1.85 -7.01 3.68
CA LEU A 42 -0.65 -6.20 3.85
C LEU A 42 -0.97 -4.81 4.40
N THR A 43 -2.05 -4.20 3.93
CA THR A 43 -2.50 -2.88 4.40
C THR A 43 -2.99 -2.94 5.85
N ASP A 44 -3.64 -4.03 6.26
CA ASP A 44 -4.11 -4.21 7.64
C ASP A 44 -2.94 -4.41 8.62
N GLY A 45 -1.86 -5.07 8.18
CA GLY A 45 -0.67 -5.30 9.01
C GLY A 45 0.34 -4.14 9.05
N GLU A 46 0.61 -3.52 7.90
CA GLU A 46 1.74 -2.58 7.72
C GLU A 46 1.30 -1.19 7.20
N GLY A 47 0.00 -1.04 6.89
CA GLY A 47 -0.56 0.20 6.39
C GLY A 47 -0.81 1.23 7.49
N SER A 48 -0.66 2.50 7.13
CA SER A 48 -0.93 3.63 8.01
C SER A 48 -1.67 4.72 7.24
N PHE A 49 -2.80 5.16 7.80
CA PHE A 49 -3.56 6.31 7.32
C PHE A 49 -3.28 7.50 8.24
N ALA A 50 -2.68 8.54 7.69
CA ALA A 50 -2.31 9.75 8.42
C ALA A 50 -2.93 10.99 7.77
N TYR A 51 -3.20 12.00 8.59
CA TYR A 51 -3.56 13.32 8.12
C TYR A 51 -2.69 14.38 8.80
N SER A 52 -2.43 15.48 8.10
CA SER A 52 -1.77 16.65 8.69
C SER A 52 -2.45 17.95 8.28
N LEU A 53 -2.48 18.89 9.23
CA LEU A 53 -2.98 20.24 9.04
C LEU A 53 -1.78 21.17 8.89
N VAL A 54 -1.60 21.72 7.69
CA VAL A 54 -0.50 22.63 7.39
C VAL A 54 -1.04 24.04 7.25
N LYS A 55 -0.61 24.92 8.16
CA LYS A 55 -0.78 26.36 7.97
C LYS A 55 0.27 26.84 6.97
N PRO A 56 -0.11 27.43 5.83
CA PRO A 56 0.86 28.00 4.91
C PRO A 56 1.64 29.09 5.63
N LYS A 57 2.95 29.14 5.41
CA LYS A 57 3.77 30.25 5.88
C LYS A 57 3.22 31.52 5.23
N LEU A 58 2.96 32.53 6.06
CA LEU A 58 2.52 33.84 5.62
C LEU A 58 3.67 34.46 4.82
N ASP A 59 3.48 34.68 3.52
CA ASP A 59 4.26 35.70 2.82
C ASP A 59 3.87 37.04 3.44
N SER A 60 4.87 37.89 3.68
CA SER A 60 4.77 39.15 4.45
C SER A 60 3.68 40.14 4.02
N ASN A 61 3.01 39.91 2.88
CA ASN A 61 1.95 40.74 2.33
C ASN A 61 0.59 40.04 2.11
N LYS A 62 0.41 38.76 2.51
CA LYS A 62 -0.87 38.05 2.33
C LYS A 62 -1.25 37.27 3.59
N HIS A 63 -2.18 37.82 4.36
CA HIS A 63 -2.91 37.09 5.40
C HIS A 63 -3.77 36.00 4.76
N SER A 64 -3.21 34.80 4.60
CA SER A 64 -3.94 33.61 4.15
C SER A 64 -4.32 32.77 5.37
N THR A 65 -5.59 32.82 5.78
CA THR A 65 -6.18 31.94 6.81
C THR A 65 -6.45 30.52 6.30
N LYS A 66 -5.98 30.17 5.09
CA LYS A 66 -6.26 28.87 4.46
C LYS A 66 -5.46 27.77 5.15
N ILE A 67 -6.12 26.82 5.80
CA ILE A 67 -5.50 25.59 6.31
C ILE A 67 -5.44 24.58 5.15
N LYS A 68 -4.27 24.00 4.90
CA LYS A 68 -4.12 22.86 3.98
C LYS A 68 -4.29 21.55 4.75
N PHE A 69 -5.11 20.66 4.20
CA PHE A 69 -5.24 19.29 4.66
C PHE A 69 -4.42 18.40 3.75
N ASN A 70 -3.51 17.62 4.33
CA ASN A 70 -2.80 16.56 3.62
C ASN A 70 -3.28 15.23 4.16
N LEU A 71 -3.78 14.36 3.29
CA LEU A 71 -4.10 12.97 3.60
C LEU A 71 -3.03 12.08 2.99
N GLU A 72 -2.51 11.17 3.80
CA GLU A 72 -1.41 10.29 3.41
C GLU A 72 -1.75 8.86 3.78
N PHE A 73 -1.60 7.96 2.82
CA PHE A 73 -1.57 6.53 3.06
C PHE A 73 -0.14 6.05 2.88
N LYS A 74 0.36 5.26 3.83
CA LYS A 74 1.74 4.81 3.87
C LYS A 74 1.78 3.32 4.12
N ILE A 75 2.69 2.64 3.45
CA ILE A 75 3.03 1.24 3.76
C ILE A 75 4.53 1.21 3.99
N THR A 76 4.93 0.77 5.17
CA THR A 76 6.34 0.72 5.58
C THR A 76 6.77 -0.73 5.67
N GLN A 77 7.93 -1.04 5.08
CA GLN A 77 8.48 -2.39 5.11
C GLN A 77 10.01 -2.34 5.18
N LYS A 78 10.66 -3.38 5.69
CA LYS A 78 12.12 -3.43 5.76
C LYS A 78 12.74 -3.48 4.35
N SER A 79 13.97 -2.99 4.24
CA SER A 79 14.68 -2.87 2.96
C SER A 79 14.90 -4.18 2.23
N HIS A 80 15.05 -5.29 2.96
CA HIS A 80 15.20 -6.61 2.36
C HIS A 80 13.93 -7.12 1.65
N SER A 81 12.81 -6.43 1.81
CA SER A 81 11.50 -6.77 1.23
C SER A 81 10.98 -5.66 0.32
N GLU A 82 11.85 -4.85 -0.27
CA GLU A 82 11.45 -3.69 -1.07
C GLU A 82 10.64 -4.04 -2.34
N GLY A 83 10.80 -5.26 -2.85
CA GLY A 83 10.07 -5.76 -4.02
C GLY A 83 8.56 -5.67 -3.84
N ILE A 84 8.03 -5.93 -2.64
CA ILE A 84 6.59 -5.83 -2.36
C ILE A 84 6.09 -4.38 -2.43
N LEU A 85 6.93 -3.41 -2.08
CA LEU A 85 6.56 -2.00 -2.14
C LEU A 85 6.48 -1.52 -3.59
N PHE A 86 7.35 -2.01 -4.48
CA PHE A 86 7.24 -1.77 -5.91
C PHE A 86 5.99 -2.44 -6.50
N GLU A 87 5.69 -3.68 -6.12
CA GLU A 87 4.45 -4.36 -6.54
C GLU A 87 3.18 -3.62 -6.07
N LEU A 88 3.17 -3.10 -4.85
CA LEU A 88 2.05 -2.31 -4.32
C LEU A 88 1.89 -1.00 -5.08
N LYS A 89 2.99 -0.32 -5.41
CA LYS A 89 2.98 0.88 -6.25
C LYS A 89 2.36 0.60 -7.62
N ASP A 90 2.74 -0.51 -8.25
CA ASP A 90 2.18 -0.93 -9.54
C ASP A 90 0.71 -1.33 -9.41
N TYR A 91 0.32 -2.00 -8.31
CA TYR A 91 -1.07 -2.37 -8.03
C TYR A 91 -1.98 -1.14 -7.88
N PHE A 92 -1.54 -0.12 -7.15
CA PHE A 92 -2.32 1.10 -6.95
C PHE A 92 -2.24 2.09 -8.13
N GLY A 93 -1.27 1.92 -9.04
CA GLY A 93 -1.04 2.84 -10.16
C GLY A 93 -0.65 4.26 -9.72
N CYS A 94 -0.25 4.44 -8.47
CA CYS A 94 0.06 5.73 -7.86
C CYS A 94 1.05 5.57 -6.71
N GLY A 95 1.55 6.69 -6.20
CA GLY A 95 2.54 6.74 -5.12
C GLY A 95 3.78 7.54 -5.50
N SER A 96 4.72 7.66 -4.56
CA SER A 96 5.96 8.40 -4.76
C SER A 96 6.82 7.82 -5.89
N ASN A 97 7.59 8.69 -6.56
CA ASN A 97 8.48 8.29 -7.66
C ASN A 97 9.54 7.25 -7.23
N GLY A 98 9.79 7.09 -5.92
CA GLY A 98 10.60 6.03 -5.34
C GLY A 98 10.21 5.73 -3.89
N LEU A 99 10.92 4.80 -3.26
CA LEU A 99 10.74 4.45 -1.85
C LEU A 99 11.49 5.44 -0.96
N HIS A 100 10.89 5.84 0.15
CA HIS A 100 11.50 6.76 1.11
C HIS A 100 12.24 5.95 2.18
N LYS A 101 13.52 6.27 2.43
CA LYS A 101 14.28 5.66 3.52
C LYS A 101 13.83 6.26 4.85
N THR A 102 13.41 5.40 5.78
CA THR A 102 13.10 5.76 7.15
C THR A 102 14.12 5.12 8.10
N LYS A 103 14.05 5.47 9.40
CA LYS A 103 14.88 4.81 10.42
C LYS A 103 14.57 3.31 10.56
N ASN A 104 13.36 2.90 10.16
CA ASN A 104 12.82 1.56 10.41
C ASN A 104 12.78 0.69 9.13
N GLY A 105 13.06 1.26 7.96
CA GLY A 105 13.00 0.54 6.68
C GLY A 105 12.80 1.47 5.48
N LEU A 106 12.13 0.95 4.47
CA LEU A 106 11.66 1.67 3.30
C LEU A 106 10.16 1.90 3.41
N GLU A 107 9.70 3.04 2.93
CA GLU A 107 8.31 3.45 2.99
C GLU A 107 7.82 3.80 1.58
N LEU A 108 6.73 3.17 1.16
CA LEU A 108 5.97 3.63 0.01
C LEU A 108 4.96 4.65 0.50
N LEU A 109 5.08 5.87 -0.03
CA LEU A 109 4.16 6.96 0.26
C LEU A 109 3.14 7.08 -0.87
N ILE A 110 1.89 6.79 -0.55
CA ILE A 110 0.74 7.07 -1.41
C ILE A 110 0.05 8.29 -0.83
N GLN A 111 0.44 9.46 -1.34
CA GLN A 111 -0.31 10.67 -1.04
C GLN A 111 -1.64 10.59 -1.77
N ILE A 112 -2.70 10.44 -0.99
CA ILE A 112 -4.06 10.65 -1.47
C ILE A 112 -4.17 12.15 -1.66
N LYS A 113 -3.75 12.63 -2.84
CA LYS A 113 -4.02 14.00 -3.23
C LYS A 113 -5.53 14.12 -3.26
N ASN A 114 -6.08 14.83 -2.28
CA ASN A 114 -7.40 15.43 -2.41
C ASN A 114 -7.30 16.42 -3.56
N ASN A 115 -7.52 15.95 -4.79
CA ASN A 115 -7.97 16.86 -5.79
C ASN A 115 -9.47 17.06 -5.59
N MET A 116 -9.83 17.82 -4.55
CA MET A 116 -11.17 18.39 -4.47
C MET A 116 -11.47 19.33 -5.66
N ASN A 117 -10.50 19.54 -6.58
CA ASN A 117 -10.66 20.28 -7.83
C ASN A 117 -10.21 19.52 -9.10
N SER A 118 -9.95 18.21 -9.08
CA SER A 118 -9.88 17.45 -10.34
C SER A 118 -10.78 16.24 -10.24
N LYS A 119 -11.92 16.38 -10.91
CA LYS A 119 -12.56 15.33 -11.70
C LYS A 119 -11.71 14.05 -11.79
N CYS A 120 -12.08 13.04 -11.02
CA CYS A 120 -12.15 11.70 -11.56
C CYS A 120 -13.36 11.69 -12.52
N ASP A 121 -13.23 12.37 -13.66
CA ASP A 121 -14.16 12.21 -14.77
C ASP A 121 -13.51 11.24 -15.74
N VAL A 122 -14.25 10.17 -15.96
CA VAL A 122 -14.17 9.24 -17.08
C VAL A 122 -13.69 9.95 -18.35
N ASP A 123 -12.63 9.42 -18.96
CA ASP A 123 -12.30 9.73 -20.35
C ASP A 123 -13.36 9.11 -21.27
N ASP A 124 -14.56 9.72 -21.32
CA ASP A 124 -15.50 9.52 -22.42
C ASP A 124 -15.08 10.44 -23.58
N ASN A 125 -13.98 10.09 -24.23
CA ASN A 125 -13.75 10.52 -25.61
C ASN A 125 -14.51 9.58 -26.55
N SER A 126 -15.84 9.76 -26.58
CA SER A 126 -16.65 9.42 -27.75
C SER A 126 -17.17 10.71 -28.38
N ASN A 127 -16.71 10.96 -29.61
CA ASN A 127 -17.17 11.87 -30.67
C ASN A 127 -15.91 12.15 -31.51
N ILE A 128 -15.74 11.61 -32.72
CA ILE A 128 -16.63 11.62 -33.89
C ILE A 128 -16.41 10.34 -34.71
#